data_AF-A0AAP9IL35-F1
#
_entry.id   AF-A0AAP9IL35-F1
#
_cell.length_a   1.000
_cell.length_b   1.000
_cell.length_c   1.000
_cell.angle_alpha   90.00
_cell.angle_beta   90.00
_cell.angle_gamma   90.00
#
_symmetry.space_group_name_H-M   'P 1'
#
loop_
_entity.id
_entity.type
_entity.pdbx_description
1 polymer ?
#
loop_
_entity_poly.entity_id
_entity_poly.type
_entity_poly.pdbx_seq_one_letter_code
_entity_poly.pdbx_strand_id
1 'polypeptide(L)'
;MMKTWTLVLALVLSACSSSNTQKTYYQLPTIAETNTTQTAVTQGYPLWVEHVSVADYLVNAGLVYQTNDVQYVIASNNLWASPLDQQLQQALVTNLGNKLPGWVVTTQPQGSEQAVLNVAVTGFHGRYDGKVIVRGEWMLTYQEKVVKRPFSVMLPQTEDGYDALVTTLAQGWQQVSQSIAQQAGTLK
;
A
#
# COMPACT_ATOMS: atom_id res chain seq x y z
N MET A 1 -5.54 28.79 59.04
CA MET A 1 -4.51 28.78 57.98
C MET A 1 -4.50 27.46 57.18
N MET A 2 -5.66 26.87 56.84
CA MET A 2 -5.72 25.51 56.23
C MET A 2 -6.55 25.43 54.94
N LYS A 3 -7.08 26.56 54.44
CA LYS A 3 -8.07 26.59 53.35
C LYS A 3 -7.46 26.92 51.97
N THR A 4 -6.21 27.36 51.93
CA THR A 4 -5.49 27.70 50.69
C THR A 4 -4.83 26.51 50.03
N TRP A 5 -4.58 25.41 50.75
CA TRP A 5 -3.93 24.21 50.21
C TRP A 5 -4.85 23.36 49.33
N THR A 6 -6.15 23.36 49.60
CA THR A 6 -7.13 22.62 48.80
C THR A 6 -7.33 23.23 47.40
N LEU A 7 -7.06 24.53 47.23
CA LEU A 7 -7.24 25.22 45.94
C LEU A 7 -6.09 24.94 44.96
N VAL A 8 -4.88 24.73 45.48
CA VAL A 8 -3.68 24.46 44.65
C VAL A 8 -3.72 23.05 44.06
N LEU A 9 -4.19 22.06 44.83
CA LEU A 9 -4.29 20.68 44.34
C LEU A 9 -5.30 20.53 43.20
N ALA A 10 -6.41 21.30 43.22
CA ALA A 10 -7.40 21.27 42.15
C ALA A 10 -6.89 21.88 40.82
N LEU A 11 -5.97 22.84 40.86
CA LEU A 11 -5.41 23.47 39.65
C LEU A 11 -4.38 22.61 38.91
N VAL A 12 -3.76 21.63 39.58
CA VAL A 12 -2.75 20.76 38.95
C VAL A 12 -3.39 19.64 38.13
N LEU A 13 -4.65 19.26 38.41
CA LEU A 13 -5.35 18.22 37.64
C LEU A 13 -5.87 18.69 36.28
N SER A 14 -6.05 19.99 36.05
CA SER A 14 -6.51 20.54 34.77
C SER A 14 -5.41 20.62 33.70
N ALA A 15 -4.14 20.38 34.06
CA ALA A 15 -3.00 20.47 33.14
C ALA A 15 -2.78 19.23 32.26
N CYS A 16 -3.43 18.09 32.56
CA CYS A 16 -3.24 16.85 31.80
C CYS A 16 -4.20 16.66 30.61
N SER A 17 -5.08 17.64 30.31
CA SER A 17 -6.12 17.49 29.29
C SER A 17 -5.73 17.94 27.87
N SER A 18 -4.45 18.10 27.55
CA SER A 18 -4.03 18.31 26.16
C SER A 18 -3.82 16.96 25.46
N SER A 19 -4.88 16.21 25.21
CA SER A 19 -4.86 15.14 24.21
C SER A 19 -4.82 15.79 22.83
N ASN A 20 -3.66 16.33 22.44
CA ASN A 20 -3.41 16.80 21.10
C ASN A 20 -3.32 15.56 20.20
N THR A 21 -4.48 15.07 19.74
CA THR A 21 -4.56 13.97 18.77
C THR A 21 -4.08 14.47 17.42
N GLN A 22 -2.76 14.51 17.27
CA GLN A 22 -2.09 14.85 16.03
C GLN A 22 -2.38 13.76 15.00
N LYS A 23 -2.82 14.18 13.81
CA LYS A 23 -2.97 13.28 12.66
C LYS A 23 -1.61 13.01 12.05
N THR A 24 -1.33 11.75 11.77
CA THR A 24 -0.16 11.29 11.04
C THR A 24 -0.59 10.77 9.68
N TYR A 25 0.14 11.16 8.63
CA TYR A 25 -0.16 10.77 7.25
C TYR A 25 0.94 9.86 6.72
N TYR A 26 0.53 8.79 6.07
CA TYR A 26 1.35 7.70 5.60
C TYR A 26 1.30 7.61 4.08
N GLN A 27 2.48 7.54 3.47
CA GLN A 27 2.64 7.24 2.07
C GLN A 27 3.34 5.89 1.95
N LEU A 28 2.86 5.03 1.03
CA LEU A 28 3.55 3.81 0.66
C LEU A 28 4.95 4.14 0.11
N PRO A 29 6.03 3.71 0.77
CA PRO A 29 7.37 3.91 0.24
C PRO A 29 7.53 3.07 -1.04
N THR A 30 8.05 3.70 -2.09
CA THR A 30 8.55 2.97 -3.25
C THR A 30 9.95 2.45 -2.92
N ILE A 31 10.06 1.15 -2.71
CA ILE A 31 11.35 0.48 -2.47
C ILE A 31 12.05 0.37 -3.83
N ALA A 32 12.64 1.47 -4.29
CA ALA A 32 13.51 1.46 -5.45
C ALA A 32 14.81 0.74 -5.07
N GLU A 33 15.09 -0.39 -5.72
CA GLU A 33 16.44 -0.96 -5.66
C GLU A 33 17.37 0.05 -6.35
N THR A 34 18.38 0.52 -5.62
CA THR A 34 19.24 1.67 -5.93
C THR A 34 20.14 1.50 -7.18
N ASN A 35 19.87 0.52 -8.05
CA ASN A 35 20.79 0.04 -9.08
C ASN A 35 20.14 -0.13 -10.47
N THR A 36 19.24 0.76 -10.89
CA THR A 36 18.82 0.81 -12.29
C THR A 36 18.93 2.22 -12.83
N THR A 37 20.02 2.46 -13.56
CA THR A 37 20.10 3.54 -14.55
C THR A 37 18.86 3.45 -15.45
N GLN A 38 17.98 4.44 -15.36
CA GLN A 38 16.88 4.64 -16.32
C GLN A 38 17.50 4.81 -17.71
N THR A 39 17.65 3.68 -18.40
CA THR A 39 18.10 3.68 -19.78
C THR A 39 16.85 4.02 -20.59
N ALA A 40 16.85 5.15 -21.30
CA ALA A 40 15.73 5.52 -22.15
C ALA A 40 15.45 4.39 -23.14
N VAL A 41 14.35 3.66 -22.93
CA VAL A 41 13.97 2.53 -23.79
C VAL A 41 13.29 3.10 -25.03
N THR A 42 13.99 3.10 -26.17
CA THR A 42 13.49 3.68 -27.44
C THR A 42 12.46 2.78 -28.13
N GLN A 43 12.38 1.49 -27.76
CA GLN A 43 11.47 0.45 -28.30
C GLN A 43 11.16 -0.59 -27.22
N GLY A 44 10.33 -0.24 -26.23
CA GLY A 44 9.99 -1.15 -25.12
C GLY A 44 8.59 -1.73 -25.25
N TYR A 45 8.36 -2.91 -24.68
CA TYR A 45 7.04 -3.54 -24.62
C TYR A 45 6.12 -2.71 -23.71
N PRO A 46 5.02 -2.12 -24.22
CA PRO A 46 4.17 -1.27 -23.40
C PRO A 46 3.31 -2.11 -22.46
N LEU A 47 3.32 -1.76 -21.16
CA LEU A 47 2.45 -2.32 -20.13
C LEU A 47 1.67 -1.19 -19.47
N TRP A 48 0.38 -1.15 -19.74
CA TRP A 48 -0.55 -0.22 -19.14
C TRP A 48 -1.13 -0.81 -17.86
N VAL A 49 -0.83 -0.18 -16.72
CA VAL A 49 -1.51 -0.42 -15.45
C VAL A 49 -2.79 0.41 -15.45
N GLU A 50 -3.87 -0.21 -15.91
CA GLU A 50 -5.16 0.45 -16.14
C GLU A 50 -5.77 0.92 -14.82
N HIS A 51 -5.99 -0.01 -13.90
CA HIS A 51 -6.59 0.31 -12.61
C HIS A 51 -6.10 -0.62 -11.49
N VAL A 52 -5.97 -0.05 -10.30
CA VAL A 52 -5.84 -0.79 -9.05
C VAL A 52 -7.08 -0.46 -8.20
N SER A 53 -8.02 -1.40 -8.08
CA SER A 53 -9.18 -1.23 -7.21
C SER A 53 -8.86 -1.73 -5.81
N VAL A 54 -9.51 -1.14 -4.81
CA VAL A 54 -9.46 -1.59 -3.42
C VAL A 54 -10.87 -1.85 -2.92
N ALA A 55 -11.04 -2.83 -2.02
CA ALA A 55 -12.32 -3.10 -1.38
C ALA A 55 -12.83 -1.88 -0.56
N ASP A 56 -14.14 -1.72 -0.45
CA ASP A 56 -14.78 -0.52 0.13
C ASP A 56 -14.23 -0.11 1.51
N TYR A 57 -13.94 -1.09 2.38
CA TYR A 57 -13.40 -0.81 3.72
C TYR A 57 -11.98 -0.22 3.70
N LEU A 58 -11.22 -0.45 2.61
CA LEU A 58 -9.89 0.09 2.36
C LEU A 58 -9.90 1.46 1.64
N VAL A 59 -11.05 1.88 1.09
CA VAL A 59 -11.18 3.18 0.39
C VAL A 59 -11.05 4.36 1.36
N ASN A 60 -11.35 4.13 2.64
CA ASN A 60 -11.26 5.15 3.68
C ASN A 60 -9.82 5.67 3.84
N ALA A 61 -9.70 6.95 4.21
CA ALA A 61 -8.39 7.56 4.44
C ALA A 61 -7.64 6.92 5.62
N GLY A 62 -8.29 6.20 6.53
CA GLY A 62 -7.62 5.60 7.69
C GLY A 62 -6.94 4.26 7.40
N LEU A 63 -5.82 4.01 8.07
CA LEU A 63 -5.18 2.69 8.05
C LEU A 63 -6.11 1.66 8.67
N VAL A 64 -6.20 0.48 8.05
CA VAL A 64 -7.07 -0.60 8.54
C VAL A 64 -6.28 -1.59 9.40
N TYR A 65 -6.89 -2.03 10.49
CA TYR A 65 -6.36 -3.05 11.37
C TYR A 65 -7.43 -4.10 11.70
N GLN A 66 -7.09 -5.36 11.53
CA GLN A 66 -7.96 -6.48 11.87
C GLN A 66 -7.76 -6.86 13.35
N THR A 67 -8.79 -6.69 14.18
CA THR A 67 -8.73 -6.91 15.64
C THR A 67 -9.04 -8.34 16.06
N ASN A 68 -9.77 -9.09 15.23
CA ASN A 68 -10.00 -10.53 15.33
C ASN A 68 -10.40 -11.09 13.96
N ASP A 69 -10.81 -12.35 13.89
CA ASP A 69 -11.09 -13.04 12.62
C ASP A 69 -12.17 -12.38 11.74
N VAL A 70 -13.04 -11.54 12.32
CA VAL A 70 -14.19 -10.95 11.61
C VAL A 70 -14.34 -9.43 11.79
N GLN A 71 -13.49 -8.79 12.61
CA GLN A 71 -13.59 -7.37 12.92
C GLN A 71 -12.40 -6.57 12.40
N TYR A 72 -12.73 -5.42 11.82
CA TYR A 72 -11.79 -4.46 11.26
C TYR A 72 -12.06 -3.09 11.85
N VAL A 73 -10.99 -2.38 12.20
CA VAL A 73 -11.03 -1.01 12.71
C VAL A 73 -10.25 -0.12 11.76
N ILE A 74 -10.80 1.04 11.45
CA ILE A 74 -10.19 2.07 10.62
C ILE A 74 -9.63 3.15 11.56
N ALA A 75 -8.33 3.40 11.50
CA ALA A 75 -7.67 4.37 12.34
C ALA A 75 -8.11 5.80 12.01
N SER A 76 -8.46 6.59 13.04
CA SER A 76 -8.94 7.97 12.84
C SER A 76 -7.82 9.01 12.75
N ASN A 77 -6.66 8.71 13.34
CA ASN A 77 -5.50 9.63 13.41
C ASN A 77 -4.29 9.16 12.60
N ASN A 78 -4.33 7.94 12.05
CA ASN A 78 -3.28 7.40 11.19
C ASN A 78 -3.90 7.18 9.82
N LEU A 79 -3.56 8.06 8.89
CA LEU A 79 -4.26 8.20 7.62
C LEU A 79 -3.30 7.97 6.46
N TRP A 80 -3.79 7.44 5.34
CA TRP A 80 -3.12 7.52 4.07
C TRP A 80 -3.02 8.97 3.61
N ALA A 81 -1.85 9.37 3.10
CA ALA A 81 -1.58 10.71 2.57
C ALA A 81 -2.28 10.99 1.24
N SER A 82 -2.70 9.94 0.52
CA SER A 82 -3.50 9.97 -0.71
C SER A 82 -4.37 8.71 -0.77
N PRO A 83 -5.44 8.68 -1.60
CA PRO A 83 -6.25 7.47 -1.79
C PRO A 83 -5.38 6.22 -2.01
N LEU A 84 -5.69 5.13 -1.29
CA LEU A 84 -4.84 3.95 -1.22
C LEU A 84 -4.65 3.29 -2.60
N ASP A 85 -5.71 3.24 -3.41
CA ASP A 85 -5.69 2.79 -4.80
C ASP A 85 -4.64 3.52 -5.65
N GLN A 86 -4.60 4.86 -5.55
CA GLN A 86 -3.62 5.68 -6.26
C GLN A 86 -2.19 5.40 -5.80
N GLN A 87 -1.98 5.26 -4.49
CA GLN A 87 -0.67 4.94 -3.94
C GLN A 87 -0.18 3.56 -4.40
N LEU A 88 -1.07 2.55 -4.40
CA LEU A 88 -0.78 1.20 -4.85
C LEU A 88 -0.47 1.16 -6.35
N GLN A 89 -1.24 1.88 -7.18
CA GLN A 89 -0.99 1.99 -8.62
C GLN A 89 0.38 2.61 -8.90
N GLN A 90 0.70 3.73 -8.24
CA GLN A 90 2.00 4.39 -8.42
C GLN A 90 3.15 3.49 -7.98
N ALA A 91 3.03 2.83 -6.82
CA ALA A 91 4.03 1.90 -6.34
C ALA A 91 4.20 0.69 -7.26
N LEU A 92 3.10 0.18 -7.82
CA LEU A 92 3.12 -0.93 -8.77
C LEU A 92 3.85 -0.55 -10.06
N VAL A 93 3.56 0.62 -10.64
CA VAL A 93 4.26 1.13 -11.83
C VAL A 93 5.76 1.25 -11.57
N THR A 94 6.16 1.84 -10.45
CA THR A 94 7.58 1.97 -10.07
C THR A 94 8.24 0.60 -9.91
N ASN A 95 7.61 -0.32 -9.17
CA ASN A 95 8.16 -1.66 -8.93
C ASN A 95 8.28 -2.46 -10.22
N LEU A 96 7.27 -2.43 -11.09
CA LEU A 96 7.29 -3.14 -12.37
C LEU A 96 8.32 -2.54 -13.32
N GLY A 97 8.42 -1.20 -13.41
CA GLY A 97 9.44 -0.54 -14.23
C GLY A 97 10.87 -0.93 -13.83
N ASN A 98 11.11 -1.14 -12.53
CA ASN A 98 12.41 -1.61 -12.03
C ASN A 98 12.66 -3.10 -12.29
N LYS A 99 11.61 -3.92 -12.36
CA LYS A 99 11.70 -5.40 -12.48
C LYS A 99 11.51 -5.93 -13.90
N LEU A 100 11.09 -5.10 -14.84
CA LEU A 100 10.83 -5.47 -16.24
C LEU A 100 11.75 -4.67 -17.19
N PRO A 101 13.05 -5.02 -17.31
CA PRO A 101 13.93 -4.33 -18.25
C PRO A 101 13.41 -4.50 -19.69
N GLY A 102 13.38 -3.38 -20.43
CA GLY A 102 12.86 -3.34 -21.80
C GLY A 102 11.33 -3.21 -21.90
N TRP A 103 10.63 -3.07 -20.78
CA TRP A 103 9.21 -2.70 -20.76
C TRP A 103 9.05 -1.21 -20.48
N VAL A 104 7.98 -0.62 -21.01
CA VAL A 104 7.53 0.74 -20.69
C VAL A 104 6.24 0.61 -19.89
N VAL A 105 6.34 0.78 -18.58
CA VAL A 105 5.21 0.66 -17.66
C VAL A 105 4.58 2.03 -17.42
N THR A 106 3.28 2.18 -17.70
CA THR A 106 2.57 3.46 -17.64
C THR A 106 1.22 3.32 -16.94
N THR A 107 0.67 4.44 -16.46
CA THR A 107 -0.74 4.55 -16.04
C THR A 107 -1.66 5.03 -17.18
N GLN A 108 -1.07 5.42 -18.32
CA GLN A 108 -1.78 5.95 -19.47
C GLN A 108 -1.64 5.01 -20.67
N PRO A 109 -2.72 4.75 -21.42
CA PRO A 109 -2.67 3.88 -22.60
C PRO A 109 -1.70 4.45 -23.65
N GLN A 110 -0.89 3.58 -24.24
CA GLN A 110 0.10 3.87 -25.28
C GLN A 110 -0.32 3.41 -26.68
N GLY A 111 -1.47 2.74 -26.81
CA GLY A 111 -2.00 2.25 -28.09
C GLY A 111 -2.71 0.91 -27.95
N SER A 112 -2.97 0.24 -29.08
CA SER A 112 -3.71 -1.03 -29.13
C SER A 112 -2.86 -2.27 -28.86
N GLU A 113 -1.54 -2.20 -29.01
CA GLU A 113 -0.62 -3.35 -28.87
C GLU A 113 0.06 -3.43 -27.50
N GLN A 114 -0.61 -2.93 -26.46
CA GLN A 114 -0.09 -2.94 -25.09
C GLN A 114 -0.63 -4.10 -24.27
N ALA A 115 0.18 -4.57 -23.33
CA ALA A 115 -0.33 -5.40 -22.24
C ALA A 115 -1.14 -4.53 -21.28
N VAL A 116 -2.24 -5.05 -20.76
CA VAL A 116 -3.14 -4.35 -19.83
C VAL A 116 -3.18 -5.11 -18.52
N LEU A 117 -2.86 -4.43 -17.43
CA LEU A 117 -2.86 -4.96 -16.08
C LEU A 117 -3.95 -4.29 -15.25
N ASN A 118 -4.85 -5.11 -14.72
CA ASN A 118 -5.84 -4.73 -13.71
C ASN A 118 -5.56 -5.47 -12.42
N VAL A 119 -5.66 -4.79 -11.28
CA VAL A 119 -5.44 -5.38 -9.95
C VAL A 119 -6.59 -5.03 -9.03
N ALA A 120 -7.09 -6.00 -8.28
CA ALA A 120 -8.10 -5.81 -7.24
C ALA A 120 -7.53 -6.23 -5.89
N VAL A 121 -7.45 -5.31 -4.94
CA VAL A 121 -6.90 -5.51 -3.60
C VAL A 121 -8.04 -5.64 -2.60
N THR A 122 -8.17 -6.83 -2.02
CA THR A 122 -9.21 -7.17 -1.05
C THR A 122 -8.70 -7.20 0.39
N GLY A 123 -7.38 -7.15 0.59
CA GLY A 123 -6.73 -7.04 1.89
C GLY A 123 -5.48 -6.18 1.82
N PHE A 124 -5.41 -5.15 2.66
CA PHE A 124 -4.23 -4.29 2.80
C PHE A 124 -4.20 -3.68 4.21
N HIS A 125 -3.91 -4.50 5.22
CA HIS A 125 -4.12 -4.12 6.61
C HIS A 125 -3.19 -4.85 7.58
N GLY A 126 -3.03 -4.30 8.78
CA GLY A 126 -2.43 -5.02 9.92
C GLY A 126 -3.42 -5.99 10.56
N ARG A 127 -2.92 -6.90 11.40
CA ARG A 127 -3.73 -7.89 12.11
C ARG A 127 -3.23 -8.09 13.54
N TYR A 128 -4.14 -8.47 14.42
CA TYR A 128 -3.95 -8.71 15.85
C TYR A 128 -2.78 -9.64 16.24
N ASP A 129 -2.30 -10.48 15.32
CA ASP A 129 -1.16 -11.41 15.56
C ASP A 129 0.19 -10.83 15.11
N GLY A 130 0.29 -9.51 14.94
CA GLY A 130 1.52 -8.84 14.54
C GLY A 130 1.90 -9.11 13.08
N LYS A 131 0.91 -9.38 12.21
CA LYS A 131 1.13 -9.61 10.78
C LYS A 131 0.43 -8.57 9.93
N VAL A 132 0.94 -8.36 8.73
CA VAL A 132 0.25 -7.61 7.68
C VAL A 132 -0.32 -8.58 6.65
N ILE A 133 -1.45 -8.19 6.07
CA ILE A 133 -2.14 -8.94 5.02
C ILE A 133 -2.20 -8.08 3.77
N VAL A 134 -1.66 -8.61 2.67
CA VAL A 134 -1.78 -8.06 1.32
C VAL A 134 -2.41 -9.13 0.43
N ARG A 135 -3.67 -8.94 0.05
CA ARG A 135 -4.48 -9.96 -0.63
C ARG A 135 -5.29 -9.37 -1.77
N GLY A 136 -5.50 -10.15 -2.81
CA GLY A 136 -6.30 -9.75 -3.95
C GLY A 136 -6.12 -10.68 -5.14
N GLU A 137 -6.35 -10.13 -6.32
CA GLU A 137 -6.10 -10.78 -7.59
C GLU A 137 -5.64 -9.76 -8.64
N TRP A 138 -4.95 -10.25 -9.66
CA TRP A 138 -4.61 -9.44 -10.83
C TRP A 138 -4.97 -10.19 -12.10
N MET A 139 -5.24 -9.42 -13.15
CA MET A 139 -5.52 -9.90 -14.49
C MET A 139 -4.62 -9.16 -15.47
N LEU A 140 -3.84 -9.93 -16.22
CA LEU A 140 -2.94 -9.45 -17.26
C LEU A 140 -3.46 -9.93 -18.62
N THR A 141 -3.76 -8.97 -19.49
CA THR A 141 -4.27 -9.22 -20.84
C THR A 141 -3.25 -8.74 -21.85
N TYR A 142 -2.92 -9.58 -22.83
CA TYR A 142 -2.09 -9.20 -23.96
C TYR A 142 -2.56 -9.94 -25.21
N GLN A 143 -3.01 -9.19 -26.21
CA GLN A 143 -3.71 -9.74 -27.38
C GLN A 143 -4.89 -10.63 -26.93
N GLU A 144 -4.98 -11.87 -27.39
CA GLU A 144 -6.03 -12.83 -27.00
C GLU A 144 -5.72 -13.59 -25.69
N LYS A 145 -4.53 -13.41 -25.12
CA LYS A 145 -4.11 -14.11 -23.91
C LYS A 145 -4.54 -13.34 -22.66
N VAL A 146 -5.25 -14.03 -21.77
CA VAL A 146 -5.63 -13.52 -20.45
C VAL A 146 -5.06 -14.42 -19.37
N VAL A 147 -4.32 -13.84 -18.43
CA VAL A 147 -3.81 -14.52 -17.24
C VAL A 147 -4.40 -13.86 -16.01
N LYS A 148 -5.17 -14.61 -15.23
CA LYS A 148 -5.73 -14.17 -13.95
C LYS A 148 -5.13 -14.98 -12.81
N ARG A 149 -4.60 -14.33 -11.77
CA ARG A 149 -4.05 -15.02 -10.60
C ARG A 149 -4.43 -14.32 -9.29
N PRO A 150 -4.81 -15.08 -8.24
CA PRO A 150 -4.91 -14.53 -6.90
C PRO A 150 -3.52 -14.31 -6.30
N PHE A 151 -3.44 -13.44 -5.30
CA PHE A 151 -2.29 -13.29 -4.42
C PHE A 151 -2.73 -13.16 -2.97
N SER A 152 -1.92 -13.69 -2.05
CA SER A 152 -2.11 -13.55 -0.61
C SER A 152 -0.75 -13.59 0.07
N VAL A 153 -0.22 -12.42 0.39
CA VAL A 153 1.03 -12.22 1.12
C VAL A 153 0.71 -11.92 2.58
N MET A 154 1.39 -12.62 3.47
CA MET A 154 1.31 -12.43 4.92
C MET A 154 2.73 -12.30 5.45
N LEU A 155 3.06 -11.15 6.04
CA LEU A 155 4.40 -10.87 6.56
C LEU A 155 4.32 -10.50 8.04
N PRO A 156 5.27 -10.94 8.89
CA PRO A 156 5.37 -10.45 10.25
C PRO A 156 5.79 -8.98 10.24
N GLN A 157 5.14 -8.18 11.07
CA GLN A 157 5.58 -6.84 11.41
C GLN A 157 6.67 -6.96 12.48
N THR A 158 7.88 -6.48 12.18
CA THR A 158 9.07 -6.71 13.04
C THR A 158 9.19 -5.70 14.19
N GLU A 159 8.53 -4.56 14.08
CA GLU A 159 8.56 -3.46 15.06
C GLU A 159 7.14 -2.96 15.30
N ASP A 160 6.86 -2.44 16.50
CA ASP A 160 5.54 -1.90 16.80
C ASP A 160 5.26 -0.57 16.09
N GLY A 161 3.98 -0.23 15.97
CA GLY A 161 3.53 1.07 15.47
C GLY A 161 3.13 1.09 13.99
N TYR A 162 2.54 2.23 13.58
CA TYR A 162 1.97 2.40 12.25
C TYR A 162 3.05 2.60 11.16
N ASP A 163 4.20 3.18 11.51
CA ASP A 163 5.33 3.37 10.59
C ASP A 163 5.90 2.01 10.12
N ALA A 164 6.10 1.10 11.07
CA ALA A 164 6.51 -0.27 10.82
C ALA A 164 5.44 -1.03 10.02
N LEU A 165 4.16 -0.90 10.39
CA LEU A 165 3.03 -1.47 9.65
C LEU A 165 3.06 -1.08 8.17
N VAL A 166 3.19 0.21 7.86
CA VAL A 166 3.18 0.72 6.47
C VAL A 166 4.40 0.24 5.71
N THR A 167 5.57 0.20 6.36
CA THR A 167 6.80 -0.33 5.75
C THR A 167 6.66 -1.81 5.41
N THR A 168 6.09 -2.63 6.30
CA THR A 168 5.87 -4.06 6.04
C THR A 168 4.77 -4.28 4.99
N LEU A 169 3.73 -3.45 4.94
CA LEU A 169 2.74 -3.47 3.86
C LEU A 169 3.38 -3.17 2.49
N ALA A 170 4.30 -2.21 2.43
CA ALA A 170 5.04 -1.89 1.21
C ALA A 170 5.91 -3.07 0.73
N GLN A 171 6.56 -3.78 1.66
CA GLN A 171 7.29 -5.01 1.34
C GLN A 171 6.37 -6.09 0.77
N GLY A 172 5.17 -6.25 1.36
CA GLY A 172 4.16 -7.17 0.84
C GLY A 172 3.73 -6.81 -0.58
N TRP A 173 3.51 -5.52 -0.85
CA TRP A 173 3.19 -5.02 -2.18
C TRP A 173 4.32 -5.20 -3.19
N GLN A 174 5.58 -5.07 -2.76
CA GLN A 174 6.75 -5.35 -3.57
C GLN A 174 6.80 -6.84 -3.99
N GLN A 175 6.49 -7.78 -3.09
CA GLN A 175 6.41 -9.21 -3.43
C GLN A 175 5.30 -9.49 -4.46
N VAL A 176 4.13 -8.85 -4.30
CA VAL A 176 3.06 -8.94 -5.30
C VAL A 176 3.54 -8.40 -6.66
N SER A 177 4.18 -7.22 -6.67
CA SER A 177 4.72 -6.61 -7.90
C SER A 177 5.75 -7.52 -8.57
N GLN A 178 6.62 -8.19 -7.80
CA GLN A 178 7.60 -9.15 -8.33
C GLN A 178 6.92 -10.36 -8.98
N SER A 179 5.86 -10.89 -8.37
CA SER A 179 5.10 -12.01 -8.94
C SER A 179 4.42 -11.64 -10.28
N ILE A 180 3.92 -10.41 -10.38
CA ILE A 180 3.34 -9.87 -11.62
C ILE A 180 4.43 -9.70 -12.68
N ALA A 181 5.59 -9.12 -12.32
CA ALA A 181 6.71 -8.96 -13.24
C ALA A 181 7.19 -10.31 -13.80
N GLN A 182 7.29 -11.34 -12.97
CA GLN A 182 7.66 -12.69 -13.43
C GLN A 182 6.68 -13.22 -14.47
N GLN A 183 5.38 -13.02 -14.30
CA GLN A 183 4.40 -13.43 -15.30
C GLN A 183 4.47 -12.56 -16.56
N ALA A 184 4.53 -11.24 -16.41
CA ALA A 184 4.57 -10.32 -17.55
C ALA A 184 5.79 -10.58 -18.44
N GLY A 185 6.94 -10.90 -17.84
CA GLY A 185 8.15 -11.27 -18.56
C GLY A 185 7.99 -12.49 -19.49
N THR A 186 7.00 -13.35 -19.27
CA THR A 186 6.73 -14.50 -20.16
C THR A 186 5.88 -14.15 -21.38
N LEU A 187 5.42 -12.91 -21.51
CA LEU A 187 4.67 -12.43 -22.68
C LEU A 187 5.59 -12.05 -23.84
N LYS A 188 6.88 -11.84 -23.56
CA LYS A 188 7.95 -11.67 -24.55
C LYS A 188 8.37 -13.03 -25.11
#